data_AF-A0A2V5RXN8-F1
#
_entry.id   AF-A0A2V5RXN8-F1
#
_cell.length_a   1.000
_cell.length_b   1.000
_cell.length_c   1.000
_cell.angle_alpha   90.00
_cell.angle_beta   90.00
_cell.angle_gamma   90.00
#
_symmetry.space_group_name_H-M   'P 1'
#
loop_
_entity.id
_entity.type
_entity.pdbx_description
1 polymer ?
#
loop_
_entity_poly.entity_id
_entity_poly.type
_entity_poly.pdbx_seq_one_letter_code
_entity_poly.pdbx_strand_id
1 'polypeptide(L)'
;MGKRERGWCGHYTRDIGERLKALKLKTLVLHWGAAYAGTLDENNGLVVTARNQPFENGIVLDGWRKAGRLFWCPLKEDSQYDSGQGARWRASHHGYYGITAWKEDPLYTAWLHDYTHVWEWQPTAR
;
A
#
# COMPACT_ATOMS: atom_id res chain seq x y z
N MET A 1 17.54 -3.14 23.21
CA MET A 1 16.30 -2.80 22.49
C MET A 1 16.11 -3.83 21.38
N GLY A 2 14.98 -4.54 21.35
CA GLY A 2 14.70 -5.55 20.33
C GLY A 2 14.45 -4.89 18.97
N LYS A 3 15.48 -4.88 18.10
CA LYS A 3 15.35 -4.45 16.71
C LYS A 3 14.57 -5.53 15.97
N ARG A 4 13.25 -5.41 15.90
CA ARG A 4 12.47 -6.30 15.03
C ARG A 4 12.96 -6.07 13.60
N GLU A 5 13.47 -7.13 12.97
CA GLU A 5 13.95 -7.09 11.58
C GLU A 5 12.81 -6.82 10.58
N ARG A 6 11.56 -7.02 11.02
CA ARG A 6 10.33 -6.88 10.22
C ARG A 6 9.21 -6.17 11.01
N GLY A 7 8.13 -5.79 10.32
CA GLY A 7 6.94 -5.19 10.95
C GLY A 7 6.62 -3.75 10.56
N TRP A 8 7.34 -3.19 9.59
CA TRP A 8 7.01 -1.94 8.90
C TRP A 8 5.87 -2.12 7.89
N CYS A 9 5.20 -1.04 7.51
CA CYS A 9 4.08 -1.05 6.56
C CYS A 9 4.43 -1.77 5.25
N GLY A 10 5.58 -1.47 4.64
CA GLY A 10 6.06 -2.16 3.44
C GLY A 10 6.25 -3.67 3.60
N HIS A 11 6.60 -4.17 4.80
CA HIS A 11 6.71 -5.61 5.03
C HIS A 11 5.34 -6.30 5.00
N TYR A 12 4.31 -5.69 5.60
CA TYR A 12 2.94 -6.21 5.52
C TYR A 12 2.42 -6.20 4.08
N THR A 13 2.63 -5.10 3.35
CA THR A 13 2.22 -4.98 1.95
C THR A 13 2.86 -6.04 1.08
N ARG A 14 4.16 -6.28 1.28
CA ARG A 14 4.89 -7.34 0.59
C ARG A 14 4.34 -8.72 0.89
N ASP A 15 4.17 -9.07 2.16
CA ASP A 15 3.75 -10.42 2.57
C ASP A 15 2.33 -10.74 2.06
N ILE A 16 1.41 -9.76 2.12
CA ILE A 16 0.08 -9.90 1.52
C ILE A 16 0.20 -10.00 -0.01
N GLY A 17 1.07 -9.19 -0.62
CA GLY A 17 1.29 -9.13 -2.06
C GLY A 17 1.78 -10.46 -2.62
N GLU A 18 2.79 -11.06 -1.99
CA GLU A 18 3.32 -12.39 -2.35
C GLU A 18 2.21 -13.44 -2.31
N ARG A 19 1.35 -13.41 -1.28
CA ARG A 19 0.25 -14.38 -1.15
C ARG A 19 -0.82 -14.21 -2.21
N LEU A 20 -1.20 -12.97 -2.54
CA LEU A 20 -2.20 -12.69 -3.58
C LEU A 20 -1.66 -12.96 -4.98
N LYS A 21 -0.40 -12.64 -5.23
CA LYS A 21 0.30 -12.92 -6.48
C LYS A 21 0.32 -14.42 -6.81
N ALA A 22 0.49 -15.27 -5.79
CA ALA A 22 0.43 -16.73 -5.96
C ALA A 22 -0.93 -17.24 -6.51
N LEU A 23 -2.01 -16.46 -6.38
CA LEU A 23 -3.33 -16.81 -6.90
C LEU A 23 -3.46 -16.60 -8.43
N LYS A 24 -2.49 -15.95 -9.09
CA LYS A 24 -2.49 -15.67 -10.54
C LYS A 24 -3.82 -15.07 -11.01
N LEU A 25 -4.23 -13.98 -10.35
CA LEU A 25 -5.51 -13.32 -10.58
C LEU A 25 -5.65 -12.88 -12.04
N LYS A 26 -6.80 -13.20 -12.65
CA LYS A 26 -7.07 -12.89 -14.07
C LYS A 26 -7.89 -11.60 -14.26
N THR A 27 -8.81 -11.34 -13.34
CA THR A 27 -9.77 -10.23 -13.40
C THR A 27 -9.37 -9.05 -12.51
N LEU A 28 -8.49 -9.29 -11.53
CA LEU A 28 -8.02 -8.31 -10.57
C LEU A 28 -6.56 -7.93 -10.86
N VAL A 29 -6.23 -6.68 -10.59
CA VAL A 29 -4.90 -6.08 -10.73
C VAL A 29 -4.45 -5.63 -9.34
N LEU A 30 -3.23 -6.02 -8.96
CA LEU A 30 -2.63 -5.68 -7.68
C LEU A 30 -1.68 -4.50 -7.89
N HIS A 31 -1.93 -3.41 -7.19
CA HIS A 31 -1.10 -2.21 -7.21
C HIS A 31 -0.44 -2.03 -5.84
N TRP A 32 0.79 -1.57 -5.83
CA TRP A 32 1.42 -1.11 -4.61
C TRP A 32 1.02 0.34 -4.36
N GLY A 33 0.29 0.59 -3.29
CA GLY A 33 -0.06 1.93 -2.86
C GLY A 33 0.91 2.45 -1.80
N ALA A 34 1.22 3.74 -1.87
CA ALA A 34 1.93 4.48 -0.83
C ALA A 34 1.19 5.79 -0.52
N ALA A 35 0.89 6.03 0.75
CA ALA A 35 0.42 7.31 1.26
C ALA A 35 1.58 8.04 1.94
N TYR A 36 1.70 9.36 1.70
CA TYR A 36 2.78 10.22 2.24
C TYR A 36 4.19 9.66 2.05
N ALA A 37 4.46 9.07 0.86
CA ALA A 37 5.74 8.46 0.54
C ALA A 37 6.92 9.44 0.75
N GLY A 38 8.00 8.94 1.36
CA GLY A 38 9.20 9.72 1.66
C GLY A 38 9.10 10.57 2.93
N THR A 39 8.04 10.43 3.72
CA THR A 39 7.83 11.18 4.98
C THR A 39 7.81 10.25 6.18
N LEU A 40 7.86 10.82 7.39
CA LEU A 40 7.68 10.05 8.63
C LEU A 40 6.28 9.45 8.79
N ASP A 41 5.31 9.95 8.02
CA ASP A 41 3.92 9.47 8.00
C ASP A 41 3.67 8.45 6.88
N GLU A 42 4.73 7.97 6.21
CA GLU A 42 4.61 7.01 5.12
C GLU A 42 3.86 5.76 5.55
N ASN A 43 2.89 5.36 4.73
CA ASN A 43 2.24 4.08 4.84
C ASN A 43 2.10 3.40 3.49
N ASN A 44 2.48 2.13 3.43
CA ASN A 44 2.26 1.31 2.25
C ASN A 44 1.09 0.35 2.47
N GLY A 45 0.46 -0.05 1.37
CA GLY A 45 -0.66 -0.99 1.33
C GLY A 45 -0.86 -1.48 -0.09
N LEU A 46 -1.64 -2.54 -0.28
CA LEU A 46 -2.02 -2.95 -1.63
C LEU A 46 -3.29 -2.22 -2.03
N VAL A 47 -3.41 -1.88 -3.30
CA VAL A 47 -4.66 -1.40 -3.88
C VAL A 47 -5.06 -2.41 -4.93
N VAL A 48 -6.27 -2.94 -4.82
CA VAL A 48 -6.80 -3.95 -5.74
C VAL A 48 -7.86 -3.31 -6.60
N THR A 49 -7.70 -3.42 -7.92
CA THR A 49 -8.65 -2.92 -8.90
C THR A 49 -9.14 -4.06 -9.79
N ALA A 50 -10.28 -3.87 -10.45
CA ALA A 50 -10.62 -4.66 -11.62
C ALA A 50 -9.71 -4.27 -12.80
N ARG A 51 -9.50 -5.19 -13.75
CA ARG A 51 -8.77 -4.86 -14.99
C ARG A 51 -9.39 -3.64 -15.69
N ASN A 52 -8.54 -2.70 -16.08
CA ASN A 52 -8.90 -1.41 -16.71
C ASN A 52 -9.69 -0.44 -15.80
N GLN A 53 -9.80 -0.73 -14.50
CA GLN A 53 -10.35 0.22 -13.55
C GLN A 53 -9.23 1.18 -13.08
N PRO A 54 -9.50 2.49 -12.97
CA PRO A 54 -8.54 3.45 -12.42
C PRO A 54 -8.12 3.10 -10.99
N PHE A 55 -6.86 3.37 -10.64
CA PHE A 55 -6.28 3.13 -9.32
C PHE A 55 -7.14 3.74 -8.20
N GLU A 56 -7.60 4.97 -8.38
CA GLU A 56 -8.41 5.67 -7.38
C GLU A 56 -9.75 4.99 -7.06
N ASN A 57 -10.25 4.11 -7.93
CA ASN A 57 -11.48 3.36 -7.70
C ASN A 57 -11.24 1.97 -7.08
N GLY A 58 -9.99 1.65 -6.71
CA GLY A 58 -9.63 0.38 -6.09
C GLY A 58 -10.05 0.26 -4.63
N ILE A 59 -9.78 -0.92 -4.07
CA ILE A 59 -9.92 -1.23 -2.65
C ILE A 59 -8.53 -1.29 -2.05
N VAL A 60 -8.27 -0.50 -1.01
CA VAL A 60 -7.01 -0.59 -0.26
C VAL A 60 -7.06 -1.78 0.70
N LEU A 61 -5.95 -2.52 0.79
CA LEU A 61 -5.69 -3.59 1.74
C LEU A 61 -4.46 -3.22 2.55
N ASP A 62 -4.64 -3.06 3.85
CA ASP A 62 -3.59 -2.61 4.76
C ASP A 62 -3.54 -3.51 5.99
N GLY A 63 -2.48 -4.30 6.10
CA GLY A 63 -2.25 -5.20 7.23
C GLY A 63 -1.57 -4.52 8.43
N TRP A 64 -0.97 -3.34 8.24
CA TRP A 64 -0.14 -2.70 9.25
C TRP A 64 -0.95 -1.79 10.18
N ARG A 65 -1.88 -1.00 9.63
CA ARG A 65 -2.56 0.08 10.37
C ARG A 65 -3.42 -0.37 11.55
N LYS A 66 -3.82 -1.64 11.59
CA LYS A 66 -4.54 -2.25 12.73
C LYS A 66 -3.73 -3.39 13.37
N ALA A 67 -2.40 -3.23 13.40
CA ALA A 67 -1.46 -4.12 14.06
C ALA A 67 -1.64 -5.60 13.67
N GLY A 68 -1.77 -5.88 12.37
CA GLY A 68 -1.94 -7.23 11.83
C GLY A 68 -3.37 -7.65 11.56
N ARG A 69 -4.38 -6.93 12.08
CA ARG A 69 -5.77 -7.11 11.61
C ARG A 69 -5.92 -6.43 10.26
N LEU A 70 -6.32 -7.17 9.22
CA LEU A 70 -6.51 -6.59 7.89
C LEU A 70 -7.55 -5.46 7.93
N PHE A 71 -7.12 -4.27 7.52
CA PHE A 71 -7.99 -3.16 7.17
C PHE A 71 -8.25 -3.17 5.66
N TRP A 72 -9.48 -2.84 5.27
CA TRP A 72 -9.82 -2.60 3.88
C TRP A 72 -10.96 -1.60 3.76
N CYS A 73 -10.95 -0.81 2.69
CA CYS A 73 -12.04 0.08 2.28
C CYS A 73 -11.87 0.49 0.80
N PRO A 74 -12.89 1.06 0.15
CA PRO A 74 -12.71 1.77 -1.11
C PRO A 74 -11.68 2.90 -0.93
N LEU A 75 -10.77 3.07 -1.87
CA LEU A 75 -9.64 3.99 -1.73
C LEU A 75 -10.08 5.47 -1.61
N LYS A 76 -11.17 5.84 -2.30
CA LYS A 76 -11.80 7.17 -2.18
C LYS A 76 -12.46 7.42 -0.84
N GLU A 77 -12.76 6.35 -0.09
CA GLU A 77 -13.40 6.40 1.21
C GLU A 77 -12.40 6.20 2.35
N ASP A 78 -11.09 6.09 2.06
CA ASP A 78 -10.03 5.98 3.08
C ASP A 78 -9.81 7.31 3.79
N SER A 79 -10.82 7.71 4.55
CA SER A 79 -10.81 8.92 5.36
C SER A 79 -10.00 8.75 6.63
N GLN A 80 -9.45 7.58 6.98
CA GLN A 80 -8.64 7.46 8.22
C GLN A 80 -7.27 8.14 8.12
N TYR A 81 -6.78 8.40 6.91
CA TYR A 81 -5.66 9.31 6.70
C TYR A 81 -6.08 10.79 6.73
N ASP A 82 -7.36 11.08 6.43
CA ASP A 82 -7.93 12.43 6.34
C ASP A 82 -8.82 12.85 7.54
N SER A 83 -9.12 11.97 8.51
CA SER A 83 -10.02 12.25 9.63
C SER A 83 -9.49 11.68 10.96
N GLY A 84 -9.06 12.61 11.82
CA GLY A 84 -8.48 12.38 13.15
C GLY A 84 -7.62 13.56 13.57
N GLN A 85 -7.15 13.62 14.82
CA GLN A 85 -6.23 14.68 15.29
C GLN A 85 -4.95 14.76 14.41
N GLY A 86 -4.49 13.61 13.91
CA GLY A 86 -3.35 13.53 12.98
C GLY A 86 -3.65 13.96 11.55
N ALA A 87 -4.92 14.03 11.13
CA ALA A 87 -5.26 14.38 9.75
C ALA A 87 -5.15 15.87 9.46
N ARG A 88 -5.60 16.73 10.40
CA ARG A 88 -5.35 18.17 10.31
C ARG A 88 -3.85 18.48 10.35
N TRP A 89 -3.09 17.72 11.15
CA TRP A 89 -1.64 17.84 11.26
C TRP A 89 -0.93 17.40 9.96
N ARG A 90 -1.34 16.27 9.37
CA ARG A 90 -0.84 15.80 8.07
C ARG A 90 -1.20 16.76 6.94
N ALA A 91 -2.44 17.25 6.89
CA ALA A 91 -2.86 18.23 5.88
C ALA A 91 -2.05 19.55 5.99
N SER A 92 -1.67 19.97 7.19
CA SER A 92 -0.84 21.17 7.37
C SER A 92 0.65 20.96 7.08
N HIS A 93 1.18 19.73 7.20
CA HIS A 93 2.60 19.43 6.97
C HIS A 93 2.90 18.94 5.54
N HIS A 94 1.93 18.29 4.90
CA HIS A 94 2.12 17.60 3.63
C HIS A 94 1.32 18.22 2.47
N GLY A 95 0.39 19.14 2.76
CA GLY A 95 -0.46 19.78 1.76
C GLY A 95 -1.70 18.97 1.37
N TYR A 96 -2.50 19.52 0.46
CA TYR A 96 -3.75 18.88 -0.02
C TYR A 96 -3.46 17.86 -1.13
N TYR A 97 -3.86 16.61 -0.93
CA TYR A 97 -3.60 15.49 -1.87
C TYR A 97 -4.75 15.19 -2.84
N GLY A 98 -5.85 15.94 -2.79
CA GLY A 98 -7.05 15.68 -3.59
C GLY A 98 -8.06 14.78 -2.86
N ILE A 99 -8.50 13.71 -3.53
CA ILE A 99 -9.48 12.74 -3.00
C ILE A 99 -8.84 11.79 -1.97
N THR A 100 -7.53 11.58 -2.04
CA THR A 100 -6.80 10.58 -1.25
C THR A 100 -5.29 10.83 -1.30
N ALA A 101 -4.58 10.54 -0.20
CA ALA A 101 -3.12 10.62 -0.13
C ALA A 101 -2.41 9.44 -0.82
N TRP A 102 -3.14 8.38 -1.15
CA TRP A 102 -2.60 7.19 -1.79
C TRP A 102 -2.18 7.46 -3.24
N LYS A 103 -0.95 7.10 -3.55
CA LYS A 103 -0.39 7.08 -4.90
C LYS A 103 0.12 5.68 -5.22
N GLU A 104 0.04 5.32 -6.48
CA GLU A 104 0.63 4.07 -6.97
C GLU A 104 2.15 4.19 -7.01
N ASP A 105 2.85 3.19 -6.50
CA ASP A 105 4.28 2.99 -6.72
C ASP A 105 4.47 2.02 -7.91
N PRO A 106 4.94 2.51 -9.08
CA PRO A 106 5.04 1.70 -10.28
C PRO A 106 6.12 0.62 -10.19
N LEU A 107 7.19 0.83 -9.41
CA LEU A 107 8.28 -0.14 -9.29
C LEU A 107 7.81 -1.39 -8.53
N TYR A 108 7.18 -1.20 -7.38
CA TYR A 108 6.64 -2.32 -6.61
C TYR A 108 5.39 -2.93 -7.26
N THR A 109 4.61 -2.13 -7.99
CA THR A 109 3.49 -2.65 -8.80
C THR A 109 3.99 -3.58 -9.89
N ALA A 110 5.06 -3.22 -10.61
CA ALA A 110 5.66 -4.11 -11.61
C ALA A 110 6.10 -5.45 -10.98
N TRP A 111 6.68 -5.42 -9.78
CA TRP A 111 7.02 -6.63 -9.04
C TRP A 111 5.79 -7.49 -8.68
N LEU A 112 4.65 -6.88 -8.32
CA LEU A 112 3.40 -7.63 -8.06
C LEU A 112 2.89 -8.37 -9.31
N HIS A 113 3.20 -7.85 -10.51
CA HIS A 113 2.83 -8.45 -11.78
C HIS A 113 3.86 -9.45 -12.34
N ASP A 114 5.06 -9.50 -11.78
CA ASP A 114 6.10 -10.46 -12.21
C ASP A 114 5.84 -11.86 -11.64
N TYR A 115 4.93 -12.61 -12.26
CA TYR A 115 4.65 -13.99 -11.87
C TYR A 115 5.78 -14.99 -12.17
N THR A 116 6.87 -14.55 -12.82
CA THR A 116 7.99 -15.40 -13.23
C THR A 116 9.08 -15.47 -12.15
N HIS A 117 9.30 -14.39 -11.39
CA HIS A 117 10.31 -14.32 -10.32
C HIS A 117 9.67 -14.15 -8.94
N VAL A 118 8.78 -15.08 -8.56
CA VAL A 118 8.10 -15.05 -7.24
C VAL A 118 9.13 -15.09 -6.07
N TRP A 119 10.36 -15.54 -6.33
CA TRP A 119 11.39 -15.81 -5.30
C TRP A 119 12.68 -15.01 -5.45
N GLU A 120 12.84 -14.20 -6.49
CA GLU A 120 14.05 -13.41 -6.74
C GLU A 120 13.74 -11.92 -6.63
N TRP A 121 13.73 -11.39 -5.41
CA TRP A 121 13.88 -9.95 -5.22
C TRP A 121 14.91 -9.70 -4.13
N GLN A 122 16.06 -9.17 -4.52
CA GLN A 122 17.05 -8.63 -3.60
C GLN A 122 16.85 -7.11 -3.48
N PRO A 123 16.69 -6.55 -2.27
CA PRO A 123 16.72 -5.12 -2.11
C PRO A 123 18.13 -4.64 -2.45
N THR A 124 18.26 -3.72 -3.41
CA THR A 124 19.37 -2.78 -3.40
C THR A 124 19.16 -1.83 -2.23
N ALA A 125 19.52 -2.30 -1.03
CA ALA A 125 19.72 -1.41 0.11
C ALA A 125 21.04 -0.66 -0.13
N ARG A 126 20.97 0.67 -0.15
CA ARG A 126 22.07 1.55 0.27
C ARG A 126 21.66 2.22 1.57
#